data_AF-A0A9P6T8J0-F1
#
_entry.id   AF-A0A9P6T8J0-F1
#
_cell.length_a   1.000
_cell.length_b   1.000
_cell.length_c   1.000
_cell.angle_alpha   90.00
_cell.angle_beta   90.00
_cell.angle_gamma   90.00
#
_symmetry.space_group_name_H-M   'P 1'
#
loop_
_entity.id
_entity.type
_entity.pdbx_description
1 polymer ?
#
loop_
_entity_poly.entity_id
_entity_poly.type
_entity_poly.pdbx_seq_one_letter_code
_entity_poly.pdbx_strand_id
1 'polypeptide(L)'
;MVKSRPNIKLSLSVIIFCSIIFTFAHPTSNKSQSIKQKKRTFEGNLLGLSPMNLQRNGISIGFLPAFGERISPNDPKSINARLPVPMAIMGDYVDLASWDDQLTRIDFHMGWFSSIEGNPVWELALMPNEGLEMVTQDIADKIGKKMRWINEQGIIVWLRFAHEMNGDWYKWGQQPELFLEKWKLVFEAVKAQTDNTYMLWAPNSRFAEVNEPHGGYNLYWPGPQYVDIVGLSFYHYGGHGRTNVLPPTQHAISVLKNFSDLFSTPFNIPVVLAETAASYTRSIESGQPAWGGASEYDIKYQWIQQLLSKEMTEAVPNLRAIAWLQVSMI
;
A
#
# COMPACT_ATOMS: atom_id res chain seq x y z
N MET A 1 -21.83 -39.10 42.47
CA MET A 1 -20.92 -39.35 43.61
C MET A 1 -19.51 -39.50 43.09
N VAL A 2 -18.59 -38.63 43.54
CA VAL A 2 -17.15 -38.89 43.78
C VAL A 2 -16.33 -39.34 42.55
N LYS A 3 -15.34 -38.61 42.01
CA LYS A 3 -14.02 -38.35 42.63
C LYS A 3 -13.17 -37.48 41.67
N SER A 4 -12.59 -36.38 42.14
CA SER A 4 -11.21 -35.99 41.78
C SER A 4 -10.66 -34.99 42.81
N ARG A 5 -9.60 -35.40 43.50
CA ARG A 5 -8.63 -34.58 44.26
C ARG A 5 -7.26 -34.73 43.54
N PRO A 6 -6.20 -33.94 43.83
CA PRO A 6 -6.11 -32.69 44.59
C PRO A 6 -5.28 -31.57 43.90
N ASN A 7 -5.33 -30.39 44.53
CA ASN A 7 -4.44 -29.24 44.37
C ASN A 7 -3.00 -29.52 44.84
N ILE A 8 -2.01 -28.92 44.17
CA ILE A 8 -0.73 -28.51 44.75
C ILE A 8 -0.42 -27.07 44.29
N LYS A 9 -0.27 -26.17 45.27
CA LYS A 9 0.22 -24.78 45.16
C LYS A 9 1.73 -24.74 45.35
N LEU A 10 2.44 -23.81 44.69
CA LEU A 10 3.65 -23.14 45.19
C LEU A 10 3.93 -21.93 44.26
N SER A 11 3.74 -20.68 44.69
CA SER A 11 4.58 -19.83 45.56
C SER A 11 5.43 -18.86 44.72
N LEU A 12 4.99 -17.61 44.68
CA LEU A 12 5.72 -16.45 44.15
C LEU A 12 6.85 -16.06 45.12
N SER A 13 8.07 -15.93 44.60
CA SER A 13 9.17 -15.21 45.26
C SER A 13 9.90 -14.36 44.25
N VAL A 14 9.84 -13.04 44.44
CA VAL A 14 10.60 -12.01 43.75
C VAL A 14 11.98 -11.90 44.43
N ILE A 15 13.07 -12.03 43.67
CA ILE A 15 14.41 -11.59 44.10
C ILE A 15 15.10 -10.87 42.94
N ILE A 16 15.52 -9.65 43.26
CA ILE A 16 16.32 -8.68 42.50
C ILE A 16 17.75 -9.21 42.32
N PHE A 17 18.36 -9.05 41.14
CA PHE A 17 19.81 -8.97 41.03
C PHE A 17 20.27 -7.95 39.97
N CYS A 18 21.17 -7.08 40.42
CA CYS A 18 21.85 -6.02 39.67
C CYS A 18 22.85 -6.54 38.64
N SER A 19 23.04 -5.69 37.63
CA SER A 19 24.12 -5.52 36.65
C SER A 19 25.49 -6.11 36.98
N ILE A 20 26.15 -6.69 35.96
CA ILE A 20 27.53 -6.43 35.50
C ILE A 20 27.64 -7.06 34.10
N ILE A 21 27.73 -6.25 33.04
CA ILE A 21 28.10 -6.71 31.69
C ILE A 21 29.53 -6.23 31.43
N PHE A 22 30.41 -7.18 31.16
CA PHE A 22 31.78 -6.94 30.69
C PHE A 22 31.76 -6.33 29.28
N THR A 23 32.29 -5.13 29.12
CA THR A 23 32.65 -4.56 27.81
C THR A 23 33.92 -5.21 27.29
N PHE A 24 33.81 -5.98 26.20
CA PHE A 24 34.94 -6.27 25.31
C PHE A 24 34.83 -5.40 24.07
N ALA A 25 35.68 -4.38 23.98
CA ALA A 25 35.84 -3.57 22.78
C ALA A 25 36.69 -4.35 21.75
N HIS A 26 36.11 -4.64 20.59
CA HIS A 26 36.86 -5.00 19.38
C HIS A 26 36.89 -3.79 18.45
N PRO A 27 38.07 -3.35 17.96
CA PRO A 27 38.13 -2.31 16.95
C PRO A 27 37.89 -2.95 15.57
N THR A 28 36.78 -2.58 14.91
CA THR A 28 36.60 -2.84 13.48
C THR A 28 36.58 -1.51 12.73
N SER A 29 37.58 -1.32 11.87
CA SER A 29 37.71 -0.18 10.97
C SER A 29 36.76 -0.35 9.77
N ASN A 30 35.47 -0.14 9.97
CA ASN A 30 34.56 0.00 8.83
C ASN A 30 34.58 1.45 8.35
N LYS A 31 35.19 1.69 7.19
CA LYS A 31 34.94 2.89 6.37
C LYS A 31 33.49 2.84 5.87
N SER A 32 32.57 3.23 6.74
CA SER A 32 31.21 3.63 6.35
C SER A 32 31.33 4.88 5.50
N GLN A 33 31.10 4.75 4.19
CA GLN A 33 30.77 5.91 3.37
C GLN A 33 29.45 6.46 3.91
N SER A 34 29.52 7.59 4.63
CA SER A 34 28.32 8.29 5.08
C SER A 34 27.53 8.73 3.84
N ILE A 35 26.43 8.04 3.55
CA ILE A 35 25.40 8.56 2.66
C ILE A 35 24.91 9.83 3.33
N LYS A 36 25.29 10.99 2.79
CA LYS A 36 24.76 12.28 3.25
C LYS A 36 23.25 12.24 3.04
N GLN A 37 22.48 12.15 4.12
CA GLN A 37 21.03 12.30 4.09
C GLN A 37 20.70 13.67 3.48
N LYS A 38 20.35 13.70 2.18
CA LYS A 38 19.65 14.86 1.61
C LYS A 38 18.31 14.92 2.34
N LYS A 39 18.12 15.97 3.15
CA LYS A 39 16.83 16.29 3.76
C LYS A 39 15.84 16.51 2.60
N ARG A 40 15.02 15.50 2.29
CA ARG A 40 14.02 15.58 1.22
C ARG A 40 12.95 16.58 1.64
N THR A 41 12.88 17.70 0.95
CA THR A 41 11.79 18.66 1.09
C THR A 41 10.71 18.28 0.08
N PHE A 42 9.55 17.83 0.57
CA PHE A 42 8.39 17.52 -0.27
C PHE A 42 7.52 18.76 -0.59
N GLU A 43 7.92 19.95 -0.13
CA GLU A 43 7.26 21.21 -0.49
C GLU A 43 7.32 21.43 -2.01
N GLY A 44 6.16 21.46 -2.66
CA GLY A 44 6.03 21.66 -4.11
C GLY A 44 6.21 20.41 -4.98
N ASN A 45 6.58 19.26 -4.41
CA ASN A 45 6.62 18.00 -5.16
C ASN A 45 5.21 17.41 -5.26
N LEU A 46 4.62 17.50 -6.45
CA LEU A 46 3.28 16.98 -6.74
C LEU A 46 3.23 15.44 -6.89
N LEU A 47 4.37 14.74 -6.81
CA LEU A 47 4.45 13.29 -7.02
C LEU A 47 3.92 12.84 -8.39
N GLY A 48 3.91 13.74 -9.38
CA GLY A 48 3.28 13.56 -10.70
C GLY A 48 1.78 13.87 -10.75
N LEU A 49 1.14 14.20 -9.63
CA LEU A 49 -0.29 14.52 -9.60
C LEU A 49 -0.57 15.87 -10.28
N SER A 50 -1.47 15.85 -11.26
CA SER A 50 -1.93 17.06 -11.94
C SER A 50 -3.09 17.71 -11.16
N PRO A 51 -3.04 19.02 -10.85
CA PRO A 51 -4.16 19.72 -10.22
C PRO A 51 -5.40 19.84 -11.13
N MET A 52 -5.24 19.55 -12.43
CA MET A 52 -6.32 19.54 -13.42
C MET A 52 -7.07 18.20 -13.47
N ASN A 53 -6.52 17.14 -12.87
CA ASN A 53 -7.17 15.84 -12.80
C ASN A 53 -8.14 15.79 -11.60
N LEU A 54 -8.91 14.71 -11.51
CA LEU A 54 -9.94 14.52 -10.52
C LEU A 54 -9.37 14.64 -9.10
N GLN A 55 -9.89 15.61 -8.34
CA GLN A 55 -9.54 15.82 -6.95
C GLN A 55 -10.69 16.44 -6.17
N ARG A 56 -10.65 16.32 -4.85
CA ARG A 56 -11.55 17.03 -3.93
C ARG A 56 -10.80 17.40 -2.66
N ASN A 57 -10.94 18.65 -2.22
CA ASN A 57 -10.23 19.18 -1.05
C ASN A 57 -8.70 19.00 -1.10
N GLY A 58 -8.08 19.00 -2.29
CA GLY A 58 -6.64 18.76 -2.45
C GLY A 58 -6.22 17.30 -2.38
N ILE A 59 -7.17 16.36 -2.29
CA ILE A 59 -6.92 14.92 -2.38
C ILE A 59 -7.20 14.49 -3.82
N SER A 60 -6.17 14.00 -4.49
CA SER A 60 -6.27 13.43 -5.84
C SER A 60 -6.99 12.09 -5.83
N ILE A 61 -7.76 11.81 -6.87
CA ILE A 61 -8.61 10.62 -6.94
C ILE A 61 -8.25 9.82 -8.19
N GLY A 62 -7.82 8.59 -7.96
CA GLY A 62 -7.57 7.61 -8.99
C GLY A 62 -8.40 6.35 -8.86
N PHE A 63 -8.17 5.41 -9.77
CA PHE A 63 -8.90 4.16 -9.85
C PHE A 63 -7.97 3.02 -10.18
N LEU A 64 -8.23 1.85 -9.62
CA LEU A 64 -7.66 0.59 -10.06
C LEU A 64 -8.70 -0.08 -10.99
N PRO A 65 -8.45 -0.10 -12.31
CA PRO A 65 -9.34 -0.76 -13.26
C PRO A 65 -9.38 -2.27 -13.07
N ALA A 66 -10.52 -2.87 -13.36
CA ALA A 66 -10.75 -4.31 -13.30
C ALA A 66 -10.30 -4.98 -14.62
N PHE A 67 -9.01 -4.88 -14.95
CA PHE A 67 -8.47 -5.45 -16.18
C PHE A 67 -8.78 -6.94 -16.28
N GLY A 68 -9.49 -7.34 -17.34
CA GLY A 68 -9.76 -8.77 -17.61
C GLY A 68 -10.60 -9.49 -16.56
N GLU A 69 -11.30 -8.76 -15.68
CA GLU A 69 -12.24 -9.34 -14.71
C GLU A 69 -13.38 -10.08 -15.44
N ARG A 70 -13.86 -11.19 -14.88
CA ARG A 70 -14.75 -12.13 -15.59
C ARG A 70 -16.19 -11.65 -15.70
N ILE A 71 -16.67 -10.93 -14.69
CA ILE A 71 -18.08 -10.54 -14.56
C ILE A 71 -18.28 -9.12 -15.07
N SER A 72 -17.46 -8.19 -14.61
CA SER A 72 -17.64 -6.77 -14.91
C SER A 72 -16.29 -6.09 -15.13
N PRO A 73 -15.57 -6.45 -16.21
CA PRO A 73 -14.31 -5.82 -16.55
C PRO A 73 -14.55 -4.35 -16.87
N ASN A 74 -13.54 -3.53 -16.58
CA ASN A 74 -13.49 -2.15 -17.04
C ASN A 74 -12.05 -1.76 -17.37
N ASP A 75 -11.93 -0.72 -18.17
CA ASP A 75 -10.66 -0.16 -18.59
C ASP A 75 -10.56 1.33 -18.22
N PRO A 76 -9.35 1.90 -18.15
CA PRO A 76 -9.14 3.30 -17.81
C PRO A 76 -9.95 4.31 -18.63
N LYS A 77 -10.14 4.10 -19.95
CA LYS A 77 -10.90 5.03 -20.80
C LYS A 77 -12.37 4.99 -20.43
N SER A 78 -12.92 3.80 -20.23
CA SER A 78 -14.32 3.62 -19.81
C SER A 78 -14.62 4.27 -18.45
N ILE A 79 -13.63 4.28 -17.53
CA ILE A 79 -13.72 4.98 -16.26
C ILE A 79 -13.68 6.49 -16.51
N ASN A 80 -12.66 7.00 -17.21
CA ASN A 80 -12.53 8.44 -17.49
C ASN A 80 -13.76 9.03 -18.19
N ALA A 81 -14.39 8.29 -19.11
CA ALA A 81 -15.60 8.73 -19.81
C ALA A 81 -16.81 8.97 -18.88
N ARG A 82 -16.76 8.48 -17.63
CA ARG A 82 -17.80 8.68 -16.60
C ARG A 82 -17.42 9.75 -15.57
N LEU A 83 -16.21 10.29 -15.65
CA LEU A 83 -15.71 11.30 -14.73
C LEU A 83 -15.86 12.71 -15.34
N PRO A 84 -16.04 13.75 -14.51
CA PRO A 84 -16.12 15.12 -15.00
C PRO A 84 -14.77 15.66 -15.53
N VAL A 85 -13.66 15.07 -15.08
CA VAL A 85 -12.28 15.32 -15.51
C VAL A 85 -11.51 13.99 -15.41
N PRO A 86 -10.38 13.83 -16.12
CA PRO A 86 -9.59 12.60 -16.05
C PRO A 86 -9.18 12.20 -14.63
N MET A 87 -9.05 10.91 -14.37
CA MET A 87 -8.51 10.40 -13.11
C MET A 87 -7.10 10.93 -12.83
N ALA A 88 -6.72 11.04 -11.56
CA ALA A 88 -5.39 11.50 -11.17
C ALA A 88 -4.36 10.37 -11.09
N ILE A 89 -4.80 9.14 -10.81
CA ILE A 89 -3.96 7.93 -10.71
C ILE A 89 -4.66 6.79 -11.43
N MET A 90 -3.90 6.04 -12.22
CA MET A 90 -4.28 4.74 -12.73
C MET A 90 -3.49 3.69 -11.94
N GLY A 91 -4.19 2.93 -11.08
CA GLY A 91 -3.60 1.79 -10.40
C GLY A 91 -3.60 0.55 -11.28
N ASP A 92 -2.65 -0.35 -11.05
CA ASP A 92 -2.44 -1.54 -11.86
C ASP A 92 -1.74 -2.65 -11.08
N TYR A 93 -1.94 -3.89 -11.50
CA TYR A 93 -1.27 -5.06 -10.95
C TYR A 93 -0.57 -5.82 -12.08
N VAL A 94 0.75 -5.93 -11.98
CA VAL A 94 1.55 -6.60 -12.99
C VAL A 94 2.43 -7.65 -12.33
N ASP A 95 2.35 -8.87 -12.83
CA ASP A 95 3.22 -9.95 -12.41
C ASP A 95 4.68 -9.67 -12.78
N LEU A 96 5.56 -9.84 -11.81
CA LEU A 96 7.00 -9.94 -12.03
C LEU A 96 7.34 -11.40 -12.31
N ALA A 97 7.78 -11.67 -13.53
CA ALA A 97 8.31 -12.96 -13.95
C ALA A 97 9.83 -12.89 -14.03
N SER A 98 10.51 -13.75 -13.27
CA SER A 98 11.96 -13.84 -13.18
C SER A 98 12.64 -14.26 -14.49
N TRP A 99 11.92 -14.96 -15.35
CA TRP A 99 12.37 -15.38 -16.69
C TRP A 99 12.13 -14.32 -17.78
N ASP A 100 11.36 -13.26 -17.48
CA ASP A 100 11.04 -12.20 -18.43
C ASP A 100 12.10 -11.10 -18.35
N ASP A 101 13.18 -11.26 -19.12
CA ASP A 101 14.32 -10.33 -19.15
C ASP A 101 13.94 -8.89 -19.51
N GLN A 102 12.84 -8.70 -20.24
CA GLN A 102 12.39 -7.38 -20.70
C GLN A 102 11.20 -6.85 -19.91
N LEU A 103 10.67 -7.60 -18.95
CA LEU A 103 9.45 -7.27 -18.21
C LEU A 103 8.28 -6.93 -19.16
N THR A 104 8.13 -7.72 -20.23
CA THR A 104 7.16 -7.52 -21.33
C THR A 104 5.71 -7.39 -20.87
N ARG A 105 5.35 -7.92 -19.70
CA ARG A 105 4.01 -7.71 -19.11
C ARG A 105 3.73 -6.24 -18.80
N ILE A 106 4.75 -5.49 -18.38
CA ILE A 106 4.63 -4.04 -18.17
C ILE A 106 4.36 -3.34 -19.52
N ASP A 107 5.00 -3.79 -20.60
CA ASP A 107 4.83 -3.19 -21.93
C ASP A 107 3.38 -3.37 -22.44
N PHE A 108 2.79 -4.54 -22.19
CA PHE A 108 1.38 -4.78 -22.50
C PHE A 108 0.45 -3.81 -21.75
N HIS A 109 0.67 -3.64 -20.44
CA HIS A 109 -0.15 -2.75 -19.62
C HIS A 109 0.06 -1.27 -19.97
N MET A 110 1.27 -0.88 -20.36
CA MET A 110 1.57 0.47 -20.80
C MET A 110 0.76 0.87 -22.03
N GLY A 111 0.39 -0.08 -22.90
CA GLY A 111 -0.51 0.17 -24.03
C GLY A 111 -1.87 0.74 -23.61
N TRP A 112 -2.42 0.29 -22.46
CA TRP A 112 -3.62 0.89 -21.89
C TRP A 112 -3.34 2.31 -21.43
N PHE A 113 -2.24 2.51 -20.70
CA PHE A 113 -1.87 3.78 -20.11
C PHE A 113 -1.61 4.87 -21.17
N SER A 114 -0.82 4.60 -22.22
CA SER A 114 -0.44 5.61 -23.22
C SER A 114 -1.60 6.23 -23.99
N SER A 115 -2.81 5.66 -23.84
CA SER A 115 -4.00 6.07 -24.55
C SER A 115 -5.00 6.86 -23.68
N ILE A 116 -4.70 7.11 -22.41
CA ILE A 116 -5.61 7.78 -21.47
C ILE A 116 -5.34 9.28 -21.39
N GLU A 117 -6.41 10.07 -21.42
CA GLU A 117 -6.32 11.52 -21.20
C GLU A 117 -5.93 11.84 -19.75
N GLY A 118 -5.36 13.03 -19.55
CA GLY A 118 -4.99 13.56 -18.23
C GLY A 118 -3.60 13.18 -17.72
N ASN A 119 -2.90 12.26 -18.39
CA ASN A 119 -1.58 11.75 -17.98
C ASN A 119 -1.51 11.51 -16.45
N PRO A 120 -2.34 10.60 -15.91
CA PRO A 120 -2.35 10.33 -14.47
C PRO A 120 -1.00 9.81 -14.00
N VAL A 121 -0.81 9.67 -12.69
CA VAL A 121 0.29 8.84 -12.19
C VAL A 121 -0.03 7.37 -12.47
N TRP A 122 0.97 6.56 -12.84
CA TRP A 122 0.83 5.10 -12.87
C TRP A 122 1.22 4.50 -11.52
N GLU A 123 0.24 4.06 -10.74
CA GLU A 123 0.48 3.29 -9.52
C GLU A 123 0.61 1.80 -9.85
N LEU A 124 1.84 1.31 -9.94
CA LEU A 124 2.17 -0.02 -10.41
C LEU A 124 2.45 -0.96 -9.25
N ALA A 125 1.50 -1.86 -8.92
CA ALA A 125 1.73 -2.98 -8.03
C ALA A 125 2.49 -4.09 -8.76
N LEU A 126 3.81 -4.13 -8.58
CA LEU A 126 4.67 -5.15 -9.18
C LEU A 126 4.73 -6.38 -8.26
N MET A 127 4.17 -7.49 -8.72
CA MET A 127 3.85 -8.67 -7.91
C MET A 127 4.86 -9.81 -8.13
N PRO A 128 5.76 -10.12 -7.18
CA PRO A 128 6.69 -11.24 -7.28
C PRO A 128 5.98 -12.57 -7.01
N ASN A 129 5.08 -12.99 -7.91
CA ASN A 129 4.25 -14.20 -7.78
C ASN A 129 5.06 -15.52 -7.82
N GLU A 130 6.33 -15.46 -8.22
CA GLU A 130 7.27 -16.58 -8.09
C GLU A 130 7.97 -16.62 -6.72
N GLY A 131 7.75 -15.62 -5.86
CA GLY A 131 8.34 -15.48 -4.53
C GLY A 131 9.43 -14.41 -4.46
N LEU A 132 9.68 -13.88 -3.26
CA LEU A 132 10.70 -12.84 -3.04
C LEU A 132 12.13 -13.32 -3.33
N GLU A 133 12.41 -14.61 -3.14
CA GLU A 133 13.73 -15.20 -3.43
C GLU A 133 14.15 -15.06 -4.89
N MET A 134 13.18 -14.98 -5.80
CA MET A 134 13.44 -14.81 -7.23
C MET A 134 13.88 -13.38 -7.59
N VAL A 135 13.75 -12.43 -6.66
CA VAL A 135 14.18 -11.04 -6.85
C VAL A 135 15.67 -10.93 -6.51
N THR A 136 16.49 -11.26 -7.49
CA THR A 136 17.95 -11.10 -7.43
C THR A 136 18.37 -9.66 -7.77
N GLN A 137 19.65 -9.33 -7.62
CA GLN A 137 20.20 -8.04 -8.06
C GLN A 137 19.94 -7.79 -9.56
N ASP A 138 20.10 -8.81 -10.40
CA ASP A 138 19.84 -8.69 -11.84
C ASP A 138 18.38 -8.34 -12.15
N ILE A 139 17.43 -8.95 -11.44
CA ILE A 139 16.00 -8.62 -11.55
C ILE A 139 15.74 -7.20 -11.05
N ALA A 140 16.33 -6.80 -9.92
CA ALA A 140 16.20 -5.42 -9.41
C ALA A 140 16.75 -4.39 -10.41
N ASP A 141 17.90 -4.65 -11.03
CA ASP A 141 18.50 -3.77 -12.05
C ASP A 141 17.62 -3.68 -13.31
N LYS A 142 16.99 -4.78 -13.72
CA LYS A 142 15.99 -4.80 -14.81
C LYS A 142 14.77 -3.95 -14.46
N ILE A 143 14.26 -4.06 -13.23
CA ILE A 143 13.16 -3.22 -12.74
C ILE A 143 13.57 -1.74 -12.82
N GLY A 144 14.74 -1.36 -12.29
CA GLY A 144 15.22 0.02 -12.33
C GLY A 144 15.31 0.58 -13.76
N LYS A 145 15.88 -0.19 -14.70
CA LYS A 145 15.98 0.20 -16.11
C LYS A 145 14.60 0.35 -16.76
N LYS A 146 13.66 -0.56 -16.47
CA LYS A 146 12.29 -0.49 -16.98
C LYS A 146 11.55 0.73 -16.45
N MET A 147 11.69 1.04 -15.16
CA MET A 147 11.09 2.24 -14.56
C MET A 147 11.60 3.52 -15.22
N ARG A 148 12.92 3.62 -15.45
CA ARG A 148 13.50 4.73 -16.20
C ARG A 148 12.93 4.82 -17.62
N TRP A 149 12.85 3.70 -18.34
CA TRP A 149 12.29 3.68 -19.70
C TRP A 149 10.84 4.18 -19.74
N ILE A 150 10.00 3.77 -18.77
CA ILE A 150 8.62 4.29 -18.63
C ILE A 150 8.65 5.81 -18.39
N ASN A 151 9.54 6.28 -17.50
CA ASN A 151 9.66 7.71 -17.19
C ASN A 151 10.11 8.55 -18.41
N GLU A 152 10.94 7.99 -19.30
CA GLU A 152 11.35 8.65 -20.55
C GLU A 152 10.18 8.87 -21.54
N GLN A 153 9.05 8.19 -21.32
CA GLN A 153 7.79 8.40 -22.05
C GLN A 153 6.90 9.49 -21.42
N GLY A 154 7.38 10.17 -20.37
CA GLY A 154 6.64 11.22 -19.66
C GLY A 154 5.70 10.72 -18.57
N ILE A 155 5.81 9.44 -18.19
CA ILE A 155 4.94 8.80 -17.20
C ILE A 155 5.63 8.81 -15.84
N ILE A 156 4.99 9.38 -14.83
CA ILE A 156 5.43 9.27 -13.44
C ILE A 156 4.88 7.96 -12.86
N VAL A 157 5.73 7.21 -12.17
CA VAL A 157 5.37 5.91 -11.60
C VAL A 157 5.42 5.96 -10.08
N TRP A 158 4.39 5.42 -9.43
CA TRP A 158 4.44 5.00 -8.03
C TRP A 158 4.59 3.48 -8.00
N LEU A 159 5.81 2.99 -7.77
CA LEU A 159 6.11 1.57 -7.74
C LEU A 159 5.74 1.00 -6.37
N ARG A 160 4.67 0.20 -6.34
CA ARG A 160 4.13 -0.49 -5.16
C ARG A 160 4.57 -1.96 -5.16
N PHE A 161 5.89 -2.17 -5.10
CA PHE A 161 6.49 -3.50 -5.16
C PHE A 161 6.06 -4.37 -3.95
N ALA A 162 5.63 -5.61 -4.23
CA ALA A 162 5.22 -6.58 -3.20
C ALA A 162 4.22 -5.97 -2.19
N HIS A 163 3.13 -5.39 -2.70
CA HIS A 163 2.08 -4.74 -1.90
C HIS A 163 1.46 -5.70 -0.87
N GLU A 164 0.92 -5.14 0.21
CA GLU A 164 0.26 -5.92 1.27
C GLU A 164 1.12 -7.07 1.81
N MET A 165 2.44 -6.89 1.84
CA MET A 165 3.44 -7.83 2.34
C MET A 165 3.16 -8.37 3.75
N ASN A 166 2.35 -7.67 4.53
CA ASN A 166 1.96 -8.07 5.87
C ASN A 166 0.77 -9.04 5.93
N GLY A 167 0.10 -9.31 4.80
CA GLY A 167 -0.96 -10.32 4.69
C GLY A 167 -0.46 -11.74 4.42
N ASP A 168 -1.34 -12.72 4.63
CA ASP A 168 -1.07 -14.17 4.46
C ASP A 168 -1.56 -14.74 3.12
N TRP A 169 -2.09 -13.89 2.22
CA TRP A 169 -2.72 -14.31 0.97
C TRP A 169 -1.78 -14.30 -0.25
N TYR A 170 -0.60 -13.68 -0.16
CA TYR A 170 0.39 -13.67 -1.24
C TYR A 170 1.63 -14.50 -0.89
N LYS A 171 2.31 -15.03 -1.91
CA LYS A 171 3.55 -15.79 -1.75
C LYS A 171 4.71 -14.97 -1.17
N TRP A 172 4.66 -13.65 -1.26
CA TRP A 172 5.62 -12.73 -0.62
C TRP A 172 5.16 -12.25 0.77
N GLY A 173 3.95 -12.66 1.18
CA GLY A 173 3.35 -12.29 2.45
C GLY A 173 4.03 -12.95 3.64
N GLN A 174 3.87 -12.33 4.81
CA GLN A 174 4.36 -12.84 6.10
C GLN A 174 5.87 -13.14 6.18
N GLN A 175 6.69 -12.46 5.36
CA GLN A 175 8.15 -12.65 5.27
C GLN A 175 8.90 -11.34 5.52
N PRO A 176 8.90 -10.79 6.75
CA PRO A 176 9.38 -9.44 7.02
C PRO A 176 10.85 -9.23 6.68
N GLU A 177 11.74 -10.14 7.09
CA GLU A 177 13.19 -10.01 6.85
C GLU A 177 13.52 -10.03 5.35
N LEU A 178 12.98 -11.02 4.62
CA LEU A 178 13.20 -11.16 3.19
C LEU A 178 12.54 -10.01 2.41
N PHE A 179 11.35 -9.56 2.81
CA PHE A 179 10.71 -8.39 2.23
C PHE A 179 11.60 -7.15 2.38
N LEU A 180 12.13 -6.90 3.59
CA LEU A 180 13.00 -5.74 3.85
C LEU A 180 14.29 -5.79 3.03
N GLU A 181 14.89 -6.97 2.87
CA GLU A 181 16.05 -7.18 2.00
C GLU A 181 15.71 -6.81 0.54
N LYS A 182 14.67 -7.42 -0.02
CA LYS A 182 14.30 -7.22 -1.43
C LYS A 182 13.75 -5.83 -1.71
N TRP A 183 13.02 -5.23 -0.77
CA TRP A 183 12.56 -3.84 -0.87
C TRP A 183 13.74 -2.88 -1.06
N LYS A 184 14.77 -2.99 -0.20
CA LYS A 184 15.95 -2.13 -0.29
C LYS A 184 16.73 -2.38 -1.58
N LEU A 185 16.82 -3.64 -2.01
CA LEU A 185 17.44 -4.02 -3.28
C LEU A 185 16.76 -3.33 -4.47
N VAL A 186 15.42 -3.41 -4.56
CA VAL A 186 14.64 -2.76 -5.61
C VAL A 186 14.70 -1.23 -5.50
N PHE A 187 14.62 -0.68 -4.29
CA PHE A 187 14.75 0.76 -4.05
C PHE A 187 16.06 1.30 -4.62
N GLU A 188 17.20 0.71 -4.24
CA GLU A 188 18.52 1.16 -4.69
C GLU A 188 18.65 1.04 -6.22
N ALA A 189 18.18 -0.06 -6.81
CA ALA A 189 18.22 -0.24 -8.26
C ALA A 189 17.37 0.78 -9.02
N VAL A 190 16.18 1.13 -8.51
CA VAL A 190 15.34 2.19 -9.09
C VAL A 190 15.99 3.56 -8.94
N LYS A 191 16.49 3.90 -7.74
CA LYS A 191 17.11 5.20 -7.47
C LYS A 191 18.45 5.40 -8.16
N ALA A 192 19.13 4.32 -8.55
CA ALA A 192 20.29 4.40 -9.43
C ALA A 192 19.94 4.81 -10.87
N GLN A 193 18.68 4.64 -11.30
CA GLN A 193 18.25 4.87 -12.68
C GLN A 193 17.38 6.12 -12.85
N THR A 194 16.54 6.48 -11.87
CA THR A 194 15.56 7.56 -12.03
C THR A 194 15.05 8.10 -10.68
N ASP A 195 14.80 9.41 -10.64
CA ASP A 195 14.09 10.09 -9.54
C ASP A 195 12.57 10.25 -9.82
N ASN A 196 12.12 9.95 -11.05
CA ASN A 196 10.72 10.09 -11.48
C ASN A 196 9.86 8.84 -11.19
N THR A 197 10.45 7.85 -10.53
CA THR A 197 9.72 6.71 -9.95
C THR A 197 9.80 6.79 -8.44
N TYR A 198 8.63 6.84 -7.80
CA TYR A 198 8.47 6.91 -6.36
C TYR A 198 8.17 5.52 -5.78
N MET A 199 8.91 5.12 -4.75
CA MET A 199 8.74 3.86 -4.05
C MET A 199 7.61 4.00 -3.02
N LEU A 200 6.48 3.32 -3.30
CA LEU A 200 5.24 3.38 -2.52
C LEU A 200 5.14 2.16 -1.59
N TRP A 201 5.43 2.35 -0.30
CA TRP A 201 5.32 1.29 0.70
C TRP A 201 3.90 1.23 1.25
N ALA A 202 3.16 0.17 0.93
CA ALA A 202 1.72 0.07 1.23
C ALA A 202 1.33 -1.28 1.86
N PRO A 203 1.32 -1.40 3.21
CA PRO A 203 0.74 -2.54 3.90
C PRO A 203 -0.80 -2.56 3.81
N ASN A 204 -1.39 -3.68 4.21
CA ASN A 204 -2.83 -3.85 4.38
C ASN A 204 -3.28 -3.50 5.80
N SER A 205 -4.40 -2.79 5.93
CA SER A 205 -4.92 -2.28 7.19
C SER A 205 -5.43 -3.33 8.19
N ARG A 206 -5.58 -4.59 7.77
CA ARG A 206 -6.13 -5.66 8.61
C ARG A 206 -5.32 -5.88 9.90
N PHE A 207 -4.01 -5.68 9.83
CA PHE A 207 -3.05 -5.88 10.92
C PHE A 207 -2.62 -4.54 11.53
N ALA A 208 -3.60 -3.65 11.75
CA ALA A 208 -3.37 -2.26 12.17
C ALA A 208 -2.64 -2.10 13.51
N GLU A 209 -2.51 -3.18 14.28
CA GLU A 209 -1.67 -3.21 15.46
C GLU A 209 -0.19 -3.23 15.05
N VAL A 210 0.47 -2.10 15.28
CA VAL A 210 1.83 -1.80 14.82
C VAL A 210 2.86 -2.88 15.18
N ASN A 211 2.68 -3.54 16.33
CA ASN A 211 3.57 -4.57 16.87
C ASN A 211 2.93 -5.98 16.83
N GLU A 212 1.88 -6.18 16.04
CA GLU A 212 1.27 -7.50 15.88
C GLU A 212 2.30 -8.49 15.34
N PRO A 213 2.56 -9.61 16.02
CA PRO A 213 3.56 -10.58 15.59
C PRO A 213 3.29 -11.14 14.18
N HIS A 214 2.02 -11.14 13.76
CA HIS A 214 1.55 -11.70 12.50
C HIS A 214 1.04 -10.62 11.54
N GLY A 215 1.87 -9.62 11.23
CA GLY A 215 1.53 -8.62 10.20
C GLY A 215 1.58 -7.17 10.65
N GLY A 216 2.07 -6.89 11.85
CA GLY A 216 2.25 -5.52 12.32
C GLY A 216 3.20 -4.74 11.42
N TYR A 217 2.83 -3.49 11.12
CA TYR A 217 3.53 -2.65 10.16
C TYR A 217 5.03 -2.49 10.42
N ASN A 218 5.44 -2.42 11.70
CA ASN A 218 6.83 -2.18 12.07
C ASN A 218 7.78 -3.29 11.57
N LEU A 219 7.29 -4.52 11.44
CA LEU A 219 8.09 -5.64 10.95
C LEU A 219 8.49 -5.47 9.48
N TYR A 220 7.72 -4.70 8.71
CA TYR A 220 7.91 -4.47 7.28
C TYR A 220 8.38 -3.06 6.95
N TRP A 221 8.60 -2.19 7.94
CA TRP A 221 9.00 -0.81 7.71
C TRP A 221 10.50 -0.74 7.33
N PRO A 222 10.85 -0.35 6.09
CA PRO A 222 12.25 -0.37 5.64
C PRO A 222 13.08 0.79 6.18
N GLY A 223 12.42 1.81 6.73
CA GLY A 223 13.02 3.07 7.16
C GLY A 223 12.69 4.22 6.20
N PRO A 224 12.57 5.46 6.70
CA PRO A 224 12.13 6.61 5.91
C PRO A 224 13.06 6.95 4.73
N GLN A 225 14.32 6.52 4.77
CA GLN A 225 15.27 6.73 3.67
C GLN A 225 15.04 5.81 2.46
N TYR A 226 14.25 4.73 2.63
CA TYR A 226 13.94 3.76 1.58
C TYR A 226 12.49 3.86 1.09
N VAL A 227 11.80 4.97 1.39
CA VAL A 227 10.39 5.18 1.04
C VAL A 227 10.21 6.60 0.50
N ASP A 228 9.49 6.74 -0.60
CA ASP A 228 9.09 8.05 -1.13
C ASP A 228 7.67 8.42 -0.75
N ILE A 229 6.78 7.42 -0.67
CA ILE A 229 5.36 7.57 -0.34
C ILE A 229 4.98 6.42 0.60
N VAL A 230 4.28 6.73 1.68
CA VAL A 230 3.63 5.71 2.52
C VAL A 230 2.19 5.51 2.05
N GLY A 231 1.76 4.27 1.96
CA GLY A 231 0.45 3.90 1.45
C GLY A 231 -0.29 2.99 2.42
N LEU A 232 -1.59 2.83 2.24
CA LEU A 232 -2.37 1.81 2.92
C LEU A 232 -3.38 1.20 1.95
N SER A 233 -3.51 -0.12 1.95
CA SER A 233 -4.68 -0.81 1.43
C SER A 233 -5.73 -0.92 2.53
N PHE A 234 -6.86 -0.25 2.37
CA PHE A 234 -7.88 -0.14 3.42
C PHE A 234 -9.29 -0.04 2.85
N TYR A 235 -10.18 -0.83 3.43
CA TYR A 235 -11.50 -1.10 2.90
C TYR A 235 -12.57 -1.05 3.97
N HIS A 236 -13.79 -0.72 3.55
CA HIS A 236 -14.98 -1.04 4.32
C HIS A 236 -15.60 -2.34 3.81
N TYR A 237 -15.53 -3.40 4.62
CA TYR A 237 -16.14 -4.70 4.33
C TYR A 237 -17.47 -4.95 5.06
N GLY A 238 -17.88 -4.05 5.97
CA GLY A 238 -19.05 -4.29 6.82
C GLY A 238 -18.84 -5.39 7.86
N GLY A 239 -17.64 -5.47 8.44
CA GLY A 239 -17.29 -6.40 9.52
C GLY A 239 -16.96 -7.83 9.06
N HIS A 240 -16.72 -8.72 10.02
CA HIS A 240 -16.25 -10.09 9.75
C HIS A 240 -17.19 -10.93 8.89
N GLY A 241 -18.50 -10.69 8.98
CA GLY A 241 -19.52 -11.42 8.22
C GLY A 241 -19.81 -10.87 6.82
N ARG A 242 -19.08 -9.83 6.35
CA ARG A 242 -19.37 -9.10 5.11
C ARG A 242 -20.84 -8.64 5.02
N THR A 243 -21.22 -7.71 5.89
CA THR A 243 -22.60 -7.20 5.97
C THR A 243 -22.76 -5.86 5.25
N ASN A 244 -23.93 -5.63 4.66
CA ASN A 244 -24.29 -4.35 4.03
C ASN A 244 -24.71 -3.33 5.09
N VAL A 245 -23.74 -2.86 5.88
CA VAL A 245 -23.90 -1.81 6.89
C VAL A 245 -23.12 -0.57 6.51
N LEU A 246 -23.57 0.58 6.98
CA LEU A 246 -22.86 1.85 6.76
C LEU A 246 -21.46 1.80 7.39
N PRO A 247 -20.44 2.40 6.74
CA PRO A 247 -19.15 2.63 7.38
C PRO A 247 -19.32 3.45 8.66
N PRO A 248 -18.77 3.03 9.81
CA PRO A 248 -18.85 3.82 11.03
C PRO A 248 -18.28 5.22 10.80
N THR A 249 -18.93 6.23 11.38
CA THR A 249 -18.50 7.63 11.28
C THR A 249 -17.09 7.79 11.82
N GLN A 250 -16.27 8.64 11.17
CA GLN A 250 -14.86 8.89 11.47
C GLN A 250 -13.90 7.68 11.35
N HIS A 251 -14.37 6.46 11.10
CA HIS A 251 -13.49 5.29 11.04
C HIS A 251 -12.36 5.47 10.02
N ALA A 252 -12.67 6.00 8.84
CA ALA A 252 -11.65 6.18 7.83
C ALA A 252 -10.57 7.19 8.27
N ILE A 253 -11.00 8.27 8.91
CA ILE A 253 -10.15 9.34 9.42
C ILE A 253 -9.26 8.82 10.54
N SER A 254 -9.81 8.07 11.50
CA SER A 254 -9.03 7.52 12.63
C SER A 254 -7.95 6.56 12.15
N VAL A 255 -8.26 5.66 11.22
CA VAL A 255 -7.28 4.69 10.70
C VAL A 255 -6.14 5.40 9.94
N LEU A 256 -6.48 6.30 9.01
CA LEU A 256 -5.49 7.03 8.25
C LEU A 256 -4.65 7.97 9.11
N LYS A 257 -5.26 8.63 10.10
CA LYS A 257 -4.53 9.47 11.06
C LYS A 257 -3.53 8.66 11.86
N ASN A 258 -3.95 7.52 12.42
CA ASN A 258 -3.05 6.66 13.19
C ASN A 258 -1.87 6.16 12.33
N PHE A 259 -2.14 5.74 11.09
CA PHE A 259 -1.08 5.33 10.16
C PHE A 259 -0.14 6.51 9.82
N SER A 260 -0.69 7.69 9.56
CA SER A 260 0.08 8.90 9.26
C SER A 260 0.97 9.31 10.43
N ASP A 261 0.45 9.30 11.65
CA ASP A 261 1.21 9.69 12.85
C ASP A 261 2.44 8.80 13.08
N LEU A 262 2.43 7.56 12.56
CA LEU A 262 3.54 6.61 12.68
C LEU A 262 4.56 6.73 11.54
N PHE A 263 4.09 6.79 10.29
CA PHE A 263 4.96 6.61 9.12
C PHE A 263 5.07 7.83 8.20
N SER A 264 4.16 8.80 8.33
CA SER A 264 4.15 10.03 7.52
C SER A 264 4.65 11.22 8.34
N THR A 265 3.91 11.62 9.36
CA THR A 265 4.11 12.85 10.15
C THR A 265 5.55 12.98 10.69
N PRO A 266 6.16 11.95 11.32
CA PRO A 266 7.50 12.08 11.90
C PRO A 266 8.61 12.33 10.87
N PHE A 267 8.37 11.95 9.61
CA PHE A 267 9.36 11.98 8.53
C PHE A 267 8.97 12.94 7.40
N ASN A 268 7.80 13.58 7.51
CA ASN A 268 7.19 14.41 6.48
C ASN A 268 7.07 13.68 5.12
N ILE A 269 6.71 12.39 5.14
CA ILE A 269 6.53 11.59 3.92
C ILE A 269 5.07 11.68 3.48
N PRO A 270 4.75 11.93 2.20
CA PRO A 270 3.38 11.92 1.70
C PRO A 270 2.66 10.59 1.98
N VAL A 271 1.36 10.66 2.30
CA VAL A 271 0.51 9.47 2.48
C VAL A 271 -0.52 9.36 1.35
N VAL A 272 -0.79 8.13 0.92
CA VAL A 272 -1.86 7.80 -0.02
C VAL A 272 -2.67 6.62 0.48
N LEU A 273 -3.93 6.53 0.06
CA LEU A 273 -4.68 5.29 0.15
C LEU A 273 -4.51 4.54 -1.17
N ALA A 274 -3.46 3.71 -1.21
CA ALA A 274 -3.02 2.95 -2.38
C ALA A 274 -4.12 2.02 -2.92
N GLU A 275 -5.03 1.60 -2.05
CA GLU A 275 -6.17 0.78 -2.45
C GLU A 275 -7.32 1.00 -1.49
N THR A 276 -8.51 1.31 -2.02
CA THR A 276 -9.72 1.38 -1.21
C THR A 276 -10.98 1.09 -1.98
N ALA A 277 -11.97 0.56 -1.27
CA ALA A 277 -13.36 0.49 -1.70
C ALA A 277 -14.27 0.32 -0.48
N ALA A 278 -15.57 0.51 -0.70
CA ALA A 278 -16.59 0.07 0.23
C ALA A 278 -17.42 -1.03 -0.44
N SER A 279 -17.38 -2.22 0.16
CA SER A 279 -17.98 -3.43 -0.39
C SER A 279 -19.50 -3.38 -0.23
N TYR A 280 -20.20 -3.84 -1.26
CA TYR A 280 -21.60 -4.22 -1.18
C TYR A 280 -21.73 -5.68 -1.58
N THR A 281 -22.20 -6.52 -0.66
CA THR A 281 -22.19 -7.97 -0.80
C THR A 281 -23.56 -8.48 -1.22
N ARG A 282 -23.58 -9.37 -2.21
CA ARG A 282 -24.77 -10.04 -2.75
C ARG A 282 -24.49 -11.52 -2.95
N SER A 283 -25.49 -12.38 -2.80
CA SER A 283 -25.42 -13.78 -3.22
C SER A 283 -25.28 -13.86 -4.74
N ILE A 284 -24.35 -14.67 -5.22
CA ILE A 284 -24.14 -14.91 -6.66
C ILE A 284 -25.37 -15.58 -7.28
N GLU A 285 -25.91 -16.59 -6.60
CA GLU A 285 -26.99 -17.43 -7.13
C GLU A 285 -28.33 -16.69 -7.13
N SER A 286 -28.64 -15.98 -6.05
CA SER A 286 -29.96 -15.39 -5.83
C SER A 286 -30.02 -13.88 -6.06
N GLY A 287 -28.87 -13.22 -6.18
CA GLY A 287 -28.75 -11.75 -6.22
C GLY A 287 -29.12 -11.06 -4.90
N GLN A 288 -29.53 -11.83 -3.87
CA GLN A 288 -30.02 -11.27 -2.62
C GLN A 288 -28.88 -10.55 -1.87
N PRO A 289 -29.12 -9.34 -1.35
CA PRO A 289 -28.10 -8.63 -0.61
C PRO A 289 -27.81 -9.33 0.72
N ALA A 290 -26.55 -9.27 1.15
CA ALA A 290 -26.17 -9.64 2.50
C ALA A 290 -26.92 -8.78 3.54
N TRP A 291 -27.05 -9.32 4.75
CA TRP A 291 -27.67 -8.65 5.90
C TRP A 291 -27.04 -7.28 6.19
N GLY A 292 -27.79 -6.37 6.80
CA GLY A 292 -27.30 -5.05 7.24
C GLY A 292 -28.20 -3.88 6.82
N GLY A 293 -28.93 -4.02 5.71
CA GLY A 293 -30.02 -3.12 5.30
C GLY A 293 -29.60 -1.80 4.65
N ALA A 294 -28.31 -1.45 4.62
CA ALA A 294 -27.83 -0.27 3.91
C ALA A 294 -27.78 -0.53 2.39
N SER A 295 -28.06 0.50 1.60
CA SER A 295 -27.94 0.41 0.13
C SER A 295 -26.48 0.49 -0.31
N GLU A 296 -26.17 -0.02 -1.51
CA GLU A 296 -24.84 0.11 -2.12
C GLU A 296 -24.43 1.58 -2.25
N TYR A 297 -25.39 2.44 -2.62
CA TYR A 297 -25.18 3.88 -2.72
C TYR A 297 -24.77 4.46 -1.37
N ASP A 298 -25.53 4.20 -0.30
CA ASP A 298 -25.26 4.82 1.01
C ASP A 298 -23.92 4.36 1.59
N ILE A 299 -23.58 3.08 1.40
CA ILE A 299 -22.29 2.51 1.84
C ILE A 299 -21.13 3.22 1.14
N LYS A 300 -21.15 3.28 -0.20
CA LYS A 300 -20.07 3.89 -0.99
C LYS A 300 -20.03 5.40 -0.80
N TYR A 301 -21.18 6.05 -0.74
CA TYR A 301 -21.30 7.49 -0.53
C TYR A 301 -20.72 7.88 0.84
N GLN A 302 -21.12 7.23 1.92
CA GLN A 302 -20.60 7.53 3.26
C GLN A 302 -19.09 7.28 3.37
N TRP A 303 -18.57 6.24 2.70
CA TRP A 303 -17.13 5.99 2.67
C TRP A 303 -16.36 7.10 1.96
N ILE A 304 -16.78 7.46 0.74
CA ILE A 304 -16.15 8.54 -0.04
C ILE A 304 -16.27 9.88 0.68
N GLN A 305 -17.39 10.17 1.36
CA GLN A 305 -17.54 11.40 2.13
C GLN A 305 -16.53 11.50 3.27
N GLN A 306 -16.21 10.40 3.96
CA GLN A 306 -15.15 10.42 4.97
C GLN A 306 -13.78 10.66 4.32
N LEU A 307 -13.44 9.88 3.28
CA LEU A 307 -12.13 9.92 2.63
C LEU A 307 -11.80 11.27 1.99
N LEU A 308 -12.80 11.97 1.45
CA LEU A 308 -12.62 13.23 0.73
C LEU A 308 -13.10 14.46 1.52
N SER A 309 -13.32 14.32 2.83
CA SER A 309 -13.78 15.43 3.69
C SER A 309 -12.68 16.46 3.96
N LYS A 310 -13.08 17.67 4.35
CA LYS A 310 -12.12 18.65 4.91
C LYS A 310 -11.52 18.16 6.24
N GLU A 311 -12.34 17.49 7.06
CA GLU A 311 -11.90 16.88 8.31
C GLU A 311 -10.75 15.87 8.07
N MET A 312 -10.82 15.06 7.00
CA MET A 312 -9.72 14.18 6.61
C MET A 312 -8.44 14.98 6.32
N THR A 313 -8.53 16.06 5.54
CA THR A 313 -7.35 16.87 5.19
C THR A 313 -6.76 17.62 6.39
N GLU A 314 -7.58 17.98 7.36
CA GLU A 314 -7.15 18.60 8.62
C GLU A 314 -6.49 17.56 9.55
N ALA A 315 -7.07 16.35 9.63
CA ALA A 315 -6.56 15.25 10.45
C ALA A 315 -5.29 14.61 9.87
N VAL A 316 -5.16 14.58 8.54
CA VAL A 316 -4.05 13.95 7.81
C VAL A 316 -3.50 14.92 6.74
N PRO A 317 -2.74 15.96 7.15
CA PRO A 317 -2.30 17.02 6.23
C PRO A 317 -1.38 16.55 5.09
N ASN A 318 -0.75 15.39 5.26
CA ASN A 318 0.13 14.78 4.27
C ASN A 318 -0.60 13.85 3.29
N LEU A 319 -1.92 13.66 3.43
CA LEU A 319 -2.70 12.89 2.46
C LEU A 319 -2.69 13.60 1.11
N ARG A 320 -2.31 12.86 0.06
CA ARG A 320 -2.23 13.39 -1.31
C ARG A 320 -3.23 12.74 -2.24
N ALA A 321 -3.54 11.47 -2.05
CA ALA A 321 -4.42 10.78 -2.96
C ALA A 321 -5.08 9.51 -2.40
N ILE A 322 -6.13 9.08 -3.10
CA ILE A 322 -6.72 7.75 -2.95
C ILE A 322 -6.85 7.07 -4.31
N ALA A 323 -6.71 5.75 -4.35
CA ALA A 323 -7.00 4.93 -5.52
C ALA A 323 -8.18 3.99 -5.22
N TRP A 324 -9.28 4.19 -5.93
CA TRP A 324 -10.51 3.43 -5.75
C TRP A 324 -10.47 2.12 -6.53
N LEU A 325 -10.60 0.98 -5.85
CA LEU A 325 -10.70 -0.33 -6.48
C LEU A 325 -12.08 -0.48 -7.13
N GLN A 326 -12.13 -0.33 -8.45
CA GLN A 326 -13.36 -0.37 -9.23
C GLN A 326 -13.63 -1.79 -9.74
N VAL A 327 -13.88 -2.73 -8.83
CA VAL A 327 -14.08 -4.15 -9.15
C VAL A 327 -15.43 -4.63 -8.61
N SER A 328 -16.13 -5.45 -9.39
CA SER A 328 -17.22 -6.28 -8.87
C SER A 328 -16.61 -7.62 -8.45
N MET A 329 -16.21 -7.72 -7.18
CA MET A 329 -15.64 -8.97 -6.65
C MET A 329 -16.75 -9.90 -6.18
N ILE A 330 -16.54 -11.20 -6.42
CA ILE A 330 -17.40 -12.30 -6.01
C ILE A 330 -17.27 -12.57 -4.51
#